data_AF-A0A1X2EQ18-F1
#
_entry.id   AF-A0A1X2EQ18-F1
#
_cell.length_a   1.000
_cell.length_b   1.000
_cell.length_c   1.000
_cell.angle_alpha   90.00
_cell.angle_beta   90.00
_cell.angle_gamma   90.00
#
_symmetry.space_group_name_H-M   'P 1'
#
loop_
_entity.id
_entity.type
_entity.pdbx_description
1 polymer ?
#
loop_
_entity_poly.entity_id
_entity_poly.type
_entity_poly.pdbx_seq_one_letter_code
_entity_poly.pdbx_strand_id
1 'polypeptide(L)'
;MAGTLHGPNMSSMPRASSCIAAALVVAAIGAAAPAGADPLSDLMKMLPAGYASDSCKPLNAAGALAAVSCGENSLPDGPTSATYWLFSDYSGMHDAFTAYLKSSGWAPATCPGMHSSDASAVVGSDGKQYGFIACGRGTGPDWQARDGAVAWTRDAAHFLGVAYVGYQGQAYPTSLFNWVRTQQIQSDCAASGGTFSAWSGDAGIHYSSCCFEDNKHKKVCDDYVDGTHQGQSQG
;
A
#
# COMPACT_ATOMS: atom_id res chain seq x y z
N MET A 1 -46.42 81.26 -21.74
CA MET A 1 -47.76 80.66 -21.63
C MET A 1 -47.66 79.23 -22.13
N ALA A 2 -48.01 78.25 -21.29
CA ALA A 2 -47.96 76.77 -21.48
C ALA A 2 -46.58 76.19 -21.84
N GLY A 3 -46.03 75.13 -21.26
CA GLY A 3 -46.57 74.05 -20.44
C GLY A 3 -46.09 72.71 -21.01
N THR A 4 -45.48 71.87 -20.16
CA THR A 4 -45.39 70.38 -20.23
C THR A 4 -44.55 69.72 -21.35
N LEU A 5 -43.84 68.58 -21.19
CA LEU A 5 -43.58 67.67 -20.06
C LEU A 5 -42.42 66.70 -20.42
N HIS A 6 -41.50 66.53 -19.47
CA HIS A 6 -40.83 65.32 -18.98
C HIS A 6 -40.82 64.00 -19.77
N GLY A 7 -39.63 63.38 -19.82
CA GLY A 7 -39.43 61.93 -19.86
C GLY A 7 -38.00 61.49 -20.22
N PRO A 8 -37.12 61.22 -19.24
CA PRO A 8 -35.71 60.84 -19.45
C PRO A 8 -35.52 59.30 -19.44
N ASN A 9 -34.37 58.77 -19.89
CA ASN A 9 -33.32 58.28 -18.98
C ASN A 9 -32.11 57.62 -19.66
N MET A 10 -30.92 58.01 -19.17
CA MET A 10 -29.70 57.21 -18.83
C MET A 10 -29.16 56.19 -19.84
N SER A 11 -27.87 56.08 -20.17
CA SER A 11 -26.60 56.62 -19.62
C SER A 11 -25.52 56.36 -20.70
N SER A 12 -24.77 57.37 -21.15
CA SER A 12 -23.42 57.76 -20.70
C SER A 12 -22.33 56.70 -20.95
N MET A 13 -21.50 56.82 -22.00
CA MET A 13 -20.19 57.54 -22.07
C MET A 13 -18.98 56.58 -21.84
N PRO A 14 -17.71 56.94 -22.15
CA PRO A 14 -17.19 57.42 -23.42
C PRO A 14 -15.79 56.84 -23.80
N ARG A 15 -15.37 57.21 -25.02
CA ARG A 15 -14.03 57.38 -25.63
C ARG A 15 -12.73 57.00 -24.87
N ALA A 16 -11.90 56.32 -25.67
CA ALA A 16 -10.48 56.05 -25.49
C ALA A 16 -9.59 57.31 -25.34
N SER A 17 -8.52 57.16 -24.54
CA SER A 17 -7.29 57.95 -24.62
C SER A 17 -6.11 57.05 -24.28
N SER A 18 -5.07 57.12 -25.11
CA SER A 18 -3.86 56.32 -25.04
C SER A 18 -2.94 56.76 -23.91
N CYS A 19 -2.41 55.80 -23.15
CA CYS A 19 -1.23 55.98 -22.31
C CYS A 19 -0.19 54.89 -22.64
N ILE A 20 1.04 55.37 -22.77
CA ILE A 20 2.27 54.65 -23.10
C ILE A 20 2.52 53.55 -22.05
N ALA A 21 2.67 52.29 -22.48
CA ALA A 21 3.08 51.20 -21.60
C ALA A 21 4.57 50.89 -21.81
N ALA A 22 5.38 51.20 -20.81
CA ALA A 22 6.76 50.75 -20.70
C ALA A 22 6.79 49.22 -20.58
N ALA A 23 7.55 48.55 -21.45
CA ALA A 23 7.75 47.11 -21.39
C ALA A 23 8.64 46.76 -20.20
N LEU A 24 8.04 46.28 -19.10
CA LEU A 24 8.74 45.60 -18.03
C LEU A 24 9.00 44.16 -18.48
N VAL A 25 10.25 43.84 -18.82
CA VAL A 25 10.69 42.44 -18.96
C VAL A 25 10.76 41.84 -17.56
N VAL A 26 9.66 41.20 -17.15
CA VAL A 26 9.67 40.36 -15.95
C VAL A 26 10.41 39.08 -16.33
N ALA A 27 11.66 38.94 -15.89
CA ALA A 27 12.34 37.67 -15.88
C ALA A 27 11.56 36.75 -14.92
N ALA A 28 10.78 35.83 -15.48
CA ALA A 28 10.17 34.75 -14.72
C ALA A 28 11.32 33.89 -14.17
N ILE A 29 11.71 34.16 -12.93
CA ILE A 29 12.48 33.22 -12.13
C ILE A 29 11.54 32.04 -11.97
N GLY A 30 11.74 31.00 -12.79
CA GLY A 30 11.00 29.76 -12.66
C GLY A 30 11.24 29.26 -11.24
N ALA A 31 10.22 29.40 -10.38
CA ALA A 31 10.15 28.62 -9.18
C ALA A 31 10.19 27.17 -9.66
N ALA A 32 11.31 26.49 -9.44
CA ALA A 32 11.34 25.05 -9.53
C ALA A 32 10.16 24.56 -8.70
N ALA A 33 9.24 23.82 -9.33
CA ALA A 33 8.22 23.11 -8.58
C ALA A 33 8.93 22.39 -7.42
N PRO A 34 8.39 22.42 -6.18
CA PRO A 34 8.96 21.62 -5.12
C PRO A 34 9.13 20.22 -5.70
N ALA A 35 10.33 19.64 -5.58
CA ALA A 35 10.62 18.31 -6.09
C ALA A 35 9.53 17.39 -5.56
N GLY A 36 8.54 17.08 -6.41
CA GLY A 36 7.45 16.19 -6.06
C GLY A 36 8.10 14.87 -5.71
N ALA A 37 7.74 14.30 -4.56
CA ALA A 37 8.22 12.99 -4.18
C ALA A 37 7.93 12.03 -5.35
N ASP A 38 8.96 11.37 -5.86
CA ASP A 38 8.83 10.39 -6.94
C ASP A 38 8.05 9.19 -6.40
N PRO A 39 6.80 8.94 -6.83
CA PRO A 39 6.00 7.87 -6.28
C PRO A 39 6.65 6.49 -6.47
N LEU A 40 7.47 6.33 -7.49
CA LEU A 40 8.25 5.10 -7.69
C LEU A 40 9.30 4.95 -6.61
N SER A 41 10.09 6.00 -6.32
CA SER A 41 11.06 5.98 -5.22
C SER A 41 10.39 5.69 -3.88
N ASP A 42 9.21 6.25 -3.63
CA ASP A 42 8.48 6.01 -2.38
C ASP A 42 7.95 4.59 -2.30
N LEU A 43 7.41 4.03 -3.38
CA LEU A 43 7.03 2.63 -3.45
C LEU A 43 8.24 1.71 -3.21
N MET A 44 9.40 2.01 -3.82
CA MET A 44 10.61 1.21 -3.65
C MET A 44 11.09 1.15 -2.19
N LYS A 45 10.94 2.24 -1.42
CA LYS A 45 11.27 2.26 0.03
C LYS A 45 10.29 1.43 0.87
N MET A 46 9.08 1.21 0.36
CA MET A 46 8.04 0.45 1.06
C MET A 46 8.11 -1.06 0.77
N LEU A 47 8.90 -1.50 -0.21
CA LEU A 47 8.96 -2.91 -0.57
C LEU A 47 9.45 -3.77 0.60
N PRO A 48 8.92 -5.00 0.74
CA PRO A 48 9.48 -5.98 1.66
C PRO A 48 10.98 -6.17 1.45
N ALA A 49 11.70 -6.52 2.52
CA ALA A 49 13.11 -6.87 2.42
C ALA A 49 13.33 -8.12 1.54
N GLY A 50 14.54 -8.30 1.02
CA GLY A 50 14.93 -9.48 0.23
C GLY A 50 14.83 -9.32 -1.28
N TYR A 51 14.44 -8.15 -1.79
CA TYR A 51 14.55 -7.85 -3.21
C TYR A 51 15.92 -7.26 -3.55
N ALA A 52 16.52 -7.77 -4.63
CA ALA A 52 17.71 -7.18 -5.21
C ALA A 52 17.36 -5.85 -5.89
N SER A 53 18.36 -4.98 -6.09
CA SER A 53 18.14 -3.66 -6.70
C SER A 53 17.55 -3.71 -8.11
N ASP A 54 17.74 -4.81 -8.83
CA ASP A 54 17.31 -5.04 -10.22
C ASP A 54 16.16 -6.06 -10.35
N SER A 55 15.72 -6.67 -9.25
CA SER A 55 14.65 -7.69 -9.29
C SER A 55 13.28 -7.08 -9.51
N CYS A 56 13.10 -5.78 -9.24
CA CYS A 56 11.83 -5.07 -9.37
C CYS A 56 11.87 -4.09 -10.55
N LYS A 57 10.90 -4.23 -11.46
CA LYS A 57 10.78 -3.41 -12.67
C LYS A 57 9.50 -2.58 -12.61
N PRO A 58 9.56 -1.26 -12.89
CA PRO A 58 8.36 -0.44 -13.01
C PRO A 58 7.40 -0.99 -14.05
N LEU A 59 6.11 -0.90 -13.78
CA LEU A 59 5.05 -1.19 -14.73
C LEU A 59 3.98 -0.10 -14.70
N ASN A 60 3.26 0.03 -15.82
CA ASN A 60 2.12 0.94 -15.89
C ASN A 60 0.88 0.21 -15.37
N ALA A 61 0.30 0.73 -14.29
CA ALA A 61 -0.97 0.25 -13.73
C ALA A 61 -1.94 1.42 -13.63
N ALA A 62 -3.06 1.32 -14.35
CA ALA A 62 -4.09 2.35 -14.32
C ALA A 62 -4.60 2.56 -12.88
N GLY A 63 -4.66 3.82 -12.45
CA GLY A 63 -5.13 4.20 -11.11
C GLY A 63 -4.08 4.15 -10.00
N ALA A 64 -2.89 3.58 -10.24
CA ALA A 64 -1.78 3.63 -9.28
C ALA A 64 -0.86 4.81 -9.57
N LEU A 65 -0.29 5.43 -8.53
CA LEU A 65 0.76 6.44 -8.64
C LEU A 65 2.09 5.81 -9.07
N ALA A 66 2.35 4.59 -8.60
CA ALA A 66 3.47 3.77 -9.01
C ALA A 66 3.11 2.29 -8.88
N ALA A 67 3.74 1.47 -9.71
CA ALA A 67 3.65 0.03 -9.60
C ALA A 67 4.96 -0.62 -10.04
N VAL A 68 5.32 -1.73 -9.42
CA VAL A 68 6.49 -2.54 -9.77
C VAL A 68 6.14 -4.02 -9.77
N SER A 69 6.70 -4.76 -10.71
CA SER A 69 6.70 -6.23 -10.70
C SER A 69 8.09 -6.69 -10.30
N CYS A 70 8.15 -7.52 -9.27
CA CYS A 70 9.35 -8.08 -8.72
C CYS A 70 9.45 -9.57 -9.04
N GLY A 71 10.67 -10.03 -9.35
CA GLY A 71 11.02 -11.44 -9.43
C GLY A 71 11.15 -12.10 -8.04
N GLU A 72 12.02 -13.09 -7.96
CA GLU A 72 12.25 -13.88 -6.74
C GLU A 72 12.78 -13.01 -5.58
N ASN A 73 12.25 -13.26 -4.39
CA ASN A 73 12.73 -12.68 -3.14
C ASN A 73 13.75 -13.63 -2.48
N SER A 74 14.86 -13.09 -1.98
CA SER A 74 15.96 -13.89 -1.43
C SER A 74 15.75 -14.38 0.01
N LEU A 75 14.70 -13.92 0.70
CA LEU A 75 14.41 -14.37 2.07
C LEU A 75 13.73 -15.73 2.04
N PRO A 76 13.95 -16.58 3.06
CA PRO A 76 13.18 -17.81 3.25
C PRO A 76 11.68 -17.53 3.18
N ASP A 77 10.95 -18.44 2.53
CA ASP A 77 9.50 -18.35 2.31
C ASP A 77 9.03 -17.13 1.49
N GLY A 78 9.98 -16.39 0.93
CA GLY A 78 9.73 -15.28 0.04
C GLY A 78 9.07 -15.71 -1.27
N PRO A 79 8.37 -14.79 -1.94
CA PRO A 79 7.71 -15.09 -3.20
C PRO A 79 8.70 -15.36 -4.33
N THR A 80 8.28 -16.20 -5.28
CA THR A 80 8.95 -16.36 -6.58
C THR A 80 8.66 -15.19 -7.52
N SER A 81 7.57 -14.47 -7.28
CA SER A 81 7.27 -13.20 -7.95
C SER A 81 6.25 -12.41 -7.14
N ALA A 82 6.29 -11.08 -7.22
CA ALA A 82 5.28 -10.22 -6.61
C ALA A 82 5.01 -8.99 -7.46
N THR A 83 3.88 -8.36 -7.22
CA THR A 83 3.56 -7.05 -7.75
C THR A 83 3.12 -6.13 -6.62
N TYR A 84 3.56 -4.88 -6.69
CA TYR A 84 3.32 -3.88 -5.67
C TYR A 84 2.81 -2.60 -6.31
N TRP A 85 1.90 -1.93 -5.62
CA TRP A 85 1.28 -0.69 -6.08
C TRP A 85 1.22 0.32 -4.93
N LEU A 86 1.37 1.59 -5.30
CA LEU A 86 1.13 2.75 -4.45
C LEU A 86 -0.02 3.57 -5.04
N PHE A 87 -0.99 3.95 -4.22
CA PHE A 87 -2.16 4.74 -4.61
C PHE A 87 -2.15 6.12 -3.98
N SER A 88 -2.93 7.05 -4.55
CA SER A 88 -3.10 8.40 -3.99
C SER A 88 -3.83 8.41 -2.65
N ASP A 89 -4.75 7.46 -2.47
CA ASP A 89 -5.67 7.42 -1.36
C ASP A 89 -6.14 5.98 -1.07
N TYR A 90 -6.77 5.84 0.10
CA TYR A 90 -7.36 4.59 0.57
C TYR A 90 -8.40 4.02 -0.40
N SER A 91 -9.27 4.85 -0.99
CA SER A 91 -10.32 4.38 -1.90
C SER A 91 -9.74 3.71 -3.14
N GLY A 92 -8.76 4.33 -3.80
CA GLY A 92 -8.11 3.75 -4.97
C GLY A 92 -7.41 2.43 -4.67
N MET A 93 -6.73 2.35 -3.52
CA MET A 93 -6.11 1.11 -3.04
C MET A 93 -7.14 0.01 -2.75
N HIS A 94 -8.21 0.34 -2.02
CA HIS A 94 -9.25 -0.62 -1.64
C HIS A 94 -10.04 -1.14 -2.85
N ASP A 95 -10.35 -0.26 -3.80
CA ASP A 95 -11.01 -0.62 -5.06
C ASP A 95 -10.11 -1.54 -5.90
N ALA A 96 -8.81 -1.23 -5.99
CA ALA A 96 -7.85 -2.08 -6.70
C ALA A 96 -7.70 -3.46 -6.06
N PHE A 97 -7.62 -3.53 -4.73
CA PHE A 97 -7.60 -4.80 -3.98
C PHE A 97 -8.86 -5.62 -4.26
N THR A 98 -10.04 -5.01 -4.13
CA THR A 98 -11.33 -5.67 -4.36
C THR A 98 -11.48 -6.14 -5.81
N ALA A 99 -11.04 -5.33 -6.77
CA ALA A 99 -11.07 -5.67 -8.19
C ALA A 99 -10.14 -6.84 -8.49
N TYR A 100 -8.94 -6.85 -7.91
CA TYR A 100 -7.98 -7.94 -8.07
C TYR A 100 -8.55 -9.29 -7.58
N LEU A 101 -9.18 -9.31 -6.39
CA LEU A 101 -9.80 -10.52 -5.85
C LEU A 101 -11.01 -11.04 -6.66
N LYS A 102 -11.65 -10.17 -7.45
CA LYS A 102 -12.75 -10.50 -8.36
C LYS A 102 -12.27 -10.88 -9.76
N SER A 103 -10.98 -10.73 -10.05
CA SER A 103 -10.43 -11.04 -11.36
C SER A 103 -10.46 -12.56 -11.61
N SER A 104 -10.56 -12.96 -12.88
CA SER A 104 -10.46 -14.37 -13.28
C SER A 104 -9.07 -14.98 -13.02
N GLY A 105 -8.09 -14.13 -12.69
CA GLY A 105 -6.75 -14.49 -12.26
C GLY A 105 -6.65 -15.02 -10.83
N TRP A 106 -7.71 -14.86 -10.03
CA TRP A 106 -7.73 -15.15 -8.60
C TRP A 106 -8.75 -16.24 -8.27
N ALA A 107 -8.27 -17.34 -7.69
CA ALA A 107 -9.12 -18.37 -7.10
C ALA A 107 -9.00 -18.31 -5.56
N PRO A 108 -10.02 -17.86 -4.81
CA PRO A 108 -9.94 -17.71 -3.36
C PRO A 108 -9.57 -19.00 -2.63
N ALA A 109 -8.78 -18.87 -1.57
CA ALA A 109 -8.41 -19.95 -0.66
C ALA A 109 -8.43 -19.44 0.79
N THR A 110 -8.73 -20.32 1.74
CA THR A 110 -8.70 -19.95 3.16
C THR A 110 -7.27 -19.69 3.60
N CYS A 111 -7.01 -18.51 4.17
CA CYS A 111 -5.71 -18.23 4.79
C CYS A 111 -5.50 -19.08 6.05
N PRO A 112 -4.24 -19.38 6.42
CA PRO A 112 -3.92 -19.97 7.72
C PRO A 112 -4.59 -19.22 8.87
N GLY A 113 -5.20 -19.95 9.81
CA GLY A 113 -5.90 -19.38 10.97
C GLY A 113 -7.27 -18.76 10.68
N MET A 114 -7.71 -18.69 9.42
CA MET A 114 -9.01 -18.11 9.04
C MET A 114 -10.08 -19.16 8.79
N HIS A 115 -11.35 -18.76 8.90
CA HIS A 115 -12.51 -19.66 8.73
C HIS A 115 -13.16 -19.59 7.35
N SER A 116 -12.91 -18.53 6.57
CA SER A 116 -13.40 -18.39 5.19
C SER A 116 -12.28 -17.97 4.25
N SER A 117 -12.55 -18.08 2.94
CA SER A 117 -11.66 -17.61 1.87
C SER A 117 -11.87 -16.13 1.51
N ASP A 118 -12.70 -15.42 2.27
CA ASP A 118 -12.92 -13.99 2.08
C ASP A 118 -11.71 -13.19 2.58
N ALA A 119 -11.56 -11.97 2.06
CA ALA A 119 -10.56 -11.04 2.59
C ALA A 119 -10.85 -10.75 4.07
N SER A 120 -9.81 -10.85 4.90
CA SER A 120 -9.88 -10.62 6.33
C SER A 120 -9.18 -9.32 6.70
N ALA A 121 -9.74 -8.58 7.66
CA ALA A 121 -9.08 -7.40 8.21
C ALA A 121 -7.82 -7.82 8.97
N VAL A 122 -6.72 -7.09 8.73
CA VAL A 122 -5.49 -7.19 9.52
C VAL A 122 -5.61 -6.23 10.68
N VAL A 123 -5.83 -6.79 11.87
CA VAL A 123 -6.02 -6.02 13.11
C VAL A 123 -4.78 -6.19 13.99
N GLY A 124 -4.25 -5.09 14.51
CA GLY A 124 -3.14 -5.12 15.46
C GLY A 124 -3.60 -5.38 16.89
N SER A 125 -2.66 -5.46 17.83
CA SER A 125 -2.93 -5.67 19.26
C SER A 125 -3.77 -4.54 19.86
N ASP A 126 -3.69 -3.33 19.31
CA ASP A 126 -4.48 -2.17 19.70
C ASP A 126 -5.92 -2.17 19.14
N GLY A 127 -6.31 -3.22 18.43
CA GLY A 127 -7.64 -3.37 17.84
C GLY A 127 -7.87 -2.51 16.59
N LYS A 128 -6.87 -1.75 16.13
CA LYS A 128 -6.96 -0.99 14.89
C LYS A 128 -6.74 -1.88 13.68
N GLN A 129 -7.44 -1.57 12.60
CA GLN A 129 -7.19 -2.17 11.30
C GLN A 129 -6.01 -1.47 10.62
N TYR A 130 -5.06 -2.27 10.15
CA TYR A 130 -3.88 -1.84 9.40
C TYR A 130 -3.95 -2.20 7.91
N GLY A 131 -4.86 -3.08 7.54
CA GLY A 131 -5.06 -3.50 6.17
C GLY A 131 -6.07 -4.62 6.01
N PHE A 132 -6.04 -5.22 4.83
CA PHE A 132 -6.72 -6.45 4.48
C PHE A 132 -5.70 -7.50 4.04
N ILE A 133 -6.07 -8.77 4.18
CA ILE A 133 -5.31 -9.90 3.64
C ILE A 133 -6.26 -10.94 3.05
N ALA A 134 -5.87 -11.52 1.92
CA ALA A 134 -6.59 -12.60 1.27
C ALA A 134 -5.60 -13.62 0.72
N CYS A 135 -5.98 -14.89 0.79
CA CYS A 135 -5.23 -15.99 0.21
C CYS A 135 -5.96 -16.55 -0.98
N GLY A 136 -5.21 -17.04 -1.95
CA GLY A 136 -5.79 -17.51 -3.18
C GLY A 136 -4.82 -18.30 -4.02
N ARG A 137 -5.24 -18.61 -5.24
CA ARG A 137 -4.43 -19.19 -6.29
C ARG A 137 -4.38 -18.28 -7.49
N GLY A 138 -3.17 -18.08 -7.99
CA GLY A 138 -2.93 -17.53 -9.31
C GLY A 138 -3.23 -18.57 -10.37
N THR A 139 -3.93 -18.18 -11.42
CA THR A 139 -4.12 -19.00 -12.62
C THR A 139 -2.97 -18.80 -13.61
N GLY A 140 -2.44 -19.91 -14.12
CA GLY A 140 -1.52 -19.91 -15.25
C GLY A 140 -2.23 -19.59 -16.57
N PRO A 141 -1.48 -19.48 -17.69
CA PRO A 141 -2.02 -19.20 -19.02
C PRO A 141 -3.05 -20.23 -19.51
N ASP A 142 -3.04 -21.43 -18.91
CA ASP A 142 -3.94 -22.55 -19.16
C ASP A 142 -5.18 -22.56 -18.24
N TRP A 143 -5.43 -21.47 -17.50
CA TRP A 143 -6.49 -21.33 -16.50
C TRP A 143 -6.42 -22.34 -15.35
N GLN A 144 -5.30 -23.04 -15.18
CA GLN A 144 -5.09 -23.92 -14.05
C GLN A 144 -4.49 -23.13 -12.89
N ALA A 145 -4.95 -23.41 -11.67
CA ALA A 145 -4.35 -22.85 -10.48
C ALA A 145 -2.93 -23.43 -10.33
N ARG A 146 -1.90 -22.57 -10.45
CA ARG A 146 -0.50 -23.00 -10.45
C ARG A 146 0.32 -22.38 -9.33
N ASP A 147 -0.07 -21.24 -8.79
CA ASP A 147 0.77 -20.53 -7.82
C ASP A 147 -0.03 -20.17 -6.57
N GLY A 148 0.61 -20.37 -5.41
CA GLY A 148 0.18 -19.84 -4.12
C GLY A 148 0.15 -18.33 -4.18
N ALA A 149 -0.95 -17.68 -3.80
CA ALA A 149 -1.03 -16.24 -3.84
C ALA A 149 -1.52 -15.67 -2.51
N VAL A 150 -0.90 -14.55 -2.11
CA VAL A 150 -1.35 -13.72 -0.98
C VAL A 150 -1.45 -12.29 -1.46
N ALA A 151 -2.62 -11.68 -1.29
CA ALA A 151 -2.87 -10.27 -1.55
C ALA A 151 -3.08 -9.55 -0.21
N TRP A 152 -2.46 -8.39 -0.03
CA TRP A 152 -2.61 -7.62 1.20
C TRP A 152 -2.49 -6.11 0.98
N THR A 153 -3.07 -5.35 1.90
CA THR A 153 -2.94 -3.89 1.92
C THR A 153 -2.17 -3.40 3.16
N ARG A 154 -1.67 -2.17 3.07
CA ARG A 154 -1.33 -1.35 4.25
C ARG A 154 -2.06 -0.02 4.10
N ASP A 155 -3.14 0.15 4.87
CA ASP A 155 -4.14 1.19 4.63
C ASP A 155 -3.53 2.60 4.79
N ALA A 156 -2.73 2.82 5.83
CA ALA A 156 -2.08 4.11 6.07
C ALA A 156 -1.03 4.50 5.01
N ALA A 157 -0.50 3.51 4.28
CA ALA A 157 0.50 3.71 3.23
C ALA A 157 -0.10 3.72 1.82
N HIS A 158 -1.42 3.50 1.68
CA HIS A 158 -2.11 3.31 0.39
C HIS A 158 -1.39 2.28 -0.49
N PHE A 159 -0.91 1.22 0.14
CA PHE A 159 -0.07 0.20 -0.47
C PHE A 159 -0.87 -1.08 -0.70
N LEU A 160 -0.68 -1.68 -1.87
CA LEU A 160 -1.18 -3.02 -2.21
C LEU A 160 0.00 -3.90 -2.62
N GLY A 161 0.07 -5.10 -2.05
CA GLY A 161 0.97 -6.15 -2.46
C GLY A 161 0.19 -7.39 -2.90
N VAL A 162 0.67 -8.02 -3.96
CA VAL A 162 0.22 -9.35 -4.39
C VAL A 162 1.47 -10.18 -4.65
N ALA A 163 1.65 -11.23 -3.89
CA ALA A 163 2.81 -12.11 -3.96
C ALA A 163 2.39 -13.51 -4.36
N TYR A 164 3.29 -14.18 -5.09
CA TYR A 164 3.09 -15.52 -5.61
C TYR A 164 4.25 -16.44 -5.26
N VAL A 165 3.95 -17.70 -5.02
CA VAL A 165 4.91 -18.78 -4.90
C VAL A 165 4.54 -19.90 -5.86
N GLY A 166 5.50 -20.35 -6.67
CA GLY A 166 5.31 -21.48 -7.57
C GLY A 166 4.83 -22.73 -6.84
N TYR A 167 3.91 -23.50 -7.41
CA TYR A 167 3.45 -24.75 -6.81
C TYR A 167 4.57 -25.80 -6.76
N GLN A 168 5.11 -26.01 -5.56
CA GLN A 168 6.14 -27.02 -5.25
C GLN A 168 5.55 -28.25 -4.52
N GLY A 169 4.24 -28.50 -4.62
CA GLY A 169 3.59 -29.62 -3.93
C GLY A 169 3.52 -29.52 -2.40
N GLN A 170 3.75 -28.32 -1.82
CA GLN A 170 3.79 -28.06 -0.37
C GLN A 170 2.62 -27.21 0.15
N ALA A 171 2.55 -27.08 1.49
CA ALA A 171 1.50 -26.42 2.27
C ALA A 171 1.19 -25.01 1.78
N TYR A 172 0.07 -24.95 1.09
CA TYR A 172 -0.41 -23.86 0.27
C TYR A 172 -1.39 -22.99 1.08
N PRO A 173 -1.22 -21.65 1.20
CA PRO A 173 -0.02 -20.82 1.05
C PRO A 173 0.56 -20.42 2.43
N THR A 174 0.88 -21.39 3.29
CA THR A 174 1.26 -21.08 4.69
C THR A 174 2.58 -20.31 4.80
N SER A 175 3.63 -20.78 4.11
CA SER A 175 4.94 -20.12 4.12
C SER A 175 4.88 -18.70 3.58
N LEU A 176 4.23 -18.51 2.43
CA LEU A 176 4.06 -17.17 1.83
C LEU A 176 3.20 -16.26 2.71
N PHE A 177 2.14 -16.78 3.31
CA PHE A 177 1.32 -16.04 4.27
C PHE A 177 2.17 -15.57 5.46
N ASN A 178 2.94 -16.48 6.05
CA ASN A 178 3.84 -16.16 7.16
C ASN A 178 4.85 -15.08 6.76
N TRP A 179 5.47 -15.19 5.58
CA TRP A 179 6.38 -14.18 5.05
C TRP A 179 5.71 -12.81 4.96
N VAL A 180 4.51 -12.71 4.35
CA VAL A 180 3.76 -11.44 4.25
C VAL A 180 3.46 -10.86 5.64
N ARG A 181 2.98 -11.70 6.56
CA ARG A 181 2.61 -11.27 7.91
C ARG A 181 3.81 -10.77 8.70
N THR A 182 4.95 -11.44 8.63
CA THR A 182 6.20 -11.01 9.28
C THR A 182 6.60 -9.60 8.83
N GLN A 183 6.51 -9.29 7.54
CA GLN A 183 6.86 -7.97 7.00
C GLN A 183 5.89 -6.88 7.47
N GLN A 184 4.58 -7.18 7.52
CA GLN A 184 3.58 -6.27 8.07
C GLN A 184 3.84 -5.99 9.56
N ILE A 185 3.99 -7.04 10.37
CA ILE A 185 4.24 -6.91 11.81
C ILE A 185 5.53 -6.11 12.06
N GLN A 186 6.60 -6.36 11.31
CA GLN A 186 7.84 -5.61 11.41
C GLN A 186 7.65 -4.12 11.11
N SER A 187 6.93 -3.80 10.04
CA SER A 187 6.63 -2.42 9.63
C SER A 187 5.80 -1.69 10.69
N ASP A 188 4.73 -2.33 11.17
CA ASP A 188 3.82 -1.76 12.18
C ASP A 188 4.52 -1.60 13.53
N CYS A 189 5.40 -2.54 13.88
CA CYS A 189 6.23 -2.48 15.07
C CYS A 189 7.16 -1.27 15.04
N ALA A 190 7.87 -1.07 13.92
CA ALA A 190 8.76 0.07 13.75
C ALA A 190 7.99 1.41 13.78
N ALA A 191 6.81 1.47 13.15
CA ALA A 191 5.95 2.66 13.19
C ALA A 191 5.47 3.00 14.61
N SER A 192 5.33 2.00 15.47
CA SER A 192 4.96 2.15 16.88
C SER A 192 6.16 2.44 17.80
N GLY A 193 7.38 2.55 17.25
CA GLY A 193 8.61 2.73 18.03
C GLY A 193 9.09 1.48 18.76
N GLY A 194 8.55 0.31 18.40
CA GLY A 194 8.93 -0.98 18.96
C GLY A 194 10.18 -1.58 18.31
N THR A 195 10.70 -2.62 18.96
CA THR A 195 11.78 -3.47 18.45
C THR A 195 11.20 -4.80 18.01
N PHE A 196 11.34 -5.12 16.73
CA PHE A 196 10.87 -6.37 16.14
C PHE A 196 11.91 -7.49 16.28
N SER A 197 11.45 -8.71 16.57
CA SER A 197 12.27 -9.92 16.50
C SER A 197 11.48 -11.08 15.91
N ALA A 198 12.15 -12.01 15.21
CA ALA A 198 11.52 -13.19 14.65
C ALA A 198 12.49 -14.37 14.62
N TRP A 199 11.96 -15.58 14.80
CA TRP A 199 12.70 -16.83 14.68
C TRP A 199 11.77 -17.96 14.24
N SER A 200 12.32 -18.96 13.56
CA SER A 200 11.61 -20.20 13.25
C SER A 200 11.94 -21.24 14.29
N GLY A 201 10.92 -21.86 14.88
CA GLY A 201 11.07 -23.02 15.75
C GLY A 201 11.17 -24.32 14.94
N ASP A 202 11.32 -25.42 15.66
CA ASP A 202 11.22 -26.75 15.08
C ASP A 202 9.80 -26.97 14.49
N ALA A 203 9.70 -27.82 13.47
CA ALA A 203 8.46 -28.08 12.70
C ALA A 203 7.94 -26.93 11.82
N GLY A 204 8.73 -25.88 11.59
CA GLY A 204 8.37 -24.80 10.66
C GLY A 204 7.36 -23.80 11.21
N ILE A 205 7.24 -23.71 12.55
CA ILE A 205 6.42 -22.70 13.22
C ILE A 205 7.20 -21.39 13.26
N HIS A 206 6.60 -20.29 12.81
CA HIS A 206 7.23 -18.98 12.80
C HIS A 206 6.79 -18.18 14.01
N TYR A 207 7.75 -17.76 14.83
CA TYR A 207 7.54 -16.90 15.98
C TYR A 207 8.04 -15.51 15.66
N SER A 208 7.28 -14.49 16.07
CA SER A 208 7.76 -13.12 16.03
C SER A 208 7.18 -12.32 17.17
N SER A 209 7.87 -11.25 17.56
CA SER A 209 7.42 -10.35 18.61
C SER A 209 7.75 -8.91 18.29
N CYS A 210 6.86 -8.00 18.70
CA CYS A 210 7.12 -6.58 18.71
C CYS A 210 7.17 -6.09 20.16
N CYS A 211 8.34 -5.63 20.60
CA CYS A 211 8.53 -5.20 21.98
C CYS A 211 8.65 -3.68 22.10
N PHE A 212 8.00 -3.09 23.09
CA PHE A 212 8.06 -1.66 23.42
C PHE A 212 8.24 -1.46 24.92
N GLU A 213 8.75 -0.29 25.32
CA GLU A 213 8.76 0.12 26.73
C GLU A 213 7.42 0.75 27.09
N ASP A 214 6.80 0.26 28.17
CA ASP A 214 5.62 0.90 28.74
C ASP A 214 5.99 2.20 29.50
N ASN A 215 4.97 2.91 29.97
CA ASN A 215 5.15 4.15 30.76
C ASN A 215 5.90 3.97 32.10
N LYS A 216 6.23 2.73 32.46
CA LYS A 216 6.99 2.35 33.66
C LYS A 216 8.35 1.77 33.31
N HIS A 217 8.82 1.96 32.07
CA HIS A 217 10.06 1.39 31.53
C HIS A 217 10.12 -0.14 31.60
N LYS A 218 8.97 -0.81 31.58
CA LYS A 218 8.89 -2.26 31.46
C LYS A 218 8.74 -2.63 30.00
N LYS A 219 9.52 -3.61 29.58
CA LYS A 219 9.41 -4.15 28.23
C LYS A 219 8.18 -5.07 28.16
N VAL A 220 7.28 -4.75 27.24
CA VAL A 220 6.10 -5.54 26.90
C VAL A 220 6.23 -5.95 25.44
N CYS A 221 5.95 -7.21 25.13
CA CYS A 221 6.05 -7.74 23.79
C CYS A 221 4.69 -8.27 23.33
N ASP A 222 4.23 -7.83 22.17
CA ASP A 222 3.14 -8.49 21.45
C ASP A 222 3.73 -9.70 20.71
N ASP A 223 3.24 -10.90 21.00
CA ASP A 223 3.75 -12.16 20.45
C ASP A 223 2.84 -12.68 19.34
N TYR A 224 3.46 -13.23 18.30
CA TYR A 224 2.81 -13.74 17.12
C TYR A 224 3.35 -15.14 16.78
N VAL A 225 2.44 -16.04 16.41
CA VAL A 225 2.75 -17.38 15.91
C VAL A 225 2.12 -17.50 14.53
N ASP A 226 2.93 -17.85 13.53
CA ASP A 226 2.55 -17.93 12.12
C ASP A 226 1.80 -16.66 11.66
N GLY A 227 2.37 -15.51 12.02
CA GLY A 227 1.83 -14.19 11.68
C GLY A 227 0.54 -13.79 12.42
N THR A 228 0.04 -14.65 13.33
CA THR A 228 -1.19 -14.46 14.08
C THR A 228 -0.88 -14.06 15.52
N HIS A 229 -1.46 -12.95 15.98
CA HIS A 229 -1.27 -12.46 17.34
C HIS A 229 -1.79 -13.47 18.38
N GLN A 230 -0.94 -13.81 19.36
CA GLN A 230 -1.25 -14.76 20.43
C GLN A 230 -1.52 -14.08 21.77
N GLY A 231 -0.99 -12.88 21.99
CA GLY A 231 -1.12 -12.14 23.24
C GLY A 231 0.14 -11.36 23.58
N GLN A 232 0.22 -10.89 24.83
CA GLN A 232 1.34 -10.10 25.33
C GLN A 232 2.17 -10.88 26.35
N SER A 233 3.50 -10.75 26.28
CA SER A 233 4.45 -11.24 27.28
C SER A 233 5.28 -10.11 27.89
N GLN A 234 5.93 -10.41 29.03
CA GLN A 234 6.96 -9.53 29.60
C GLN A 234 8.30 -9.85 28.93
N GLY A 235 8.95 -8.81 28.39
CA GLY A 235 10.13 -8.94 27.53
C GLY A 235 11.47 -8.64 28.18
#